data_AF-A0A3N5I028-F1
#
_entry.id   AF-A0A3N5I028-F1
#
_cell.length_a   1.000
_cell.length_b   1.000
_cell.length_c   1.000
_cell.angle_alpha   90.00
_cell.angle_beta   90.00
_cell.angle_gamma   90.00
#
_symmetry.space_group_name_H-M   'P 1'
#
loop_
_entity.id
_entity.type
_entity.pdbx_description
1 polymer ?
#
loop_
_entity_poly.entity_id
_entity_poly.type
_entity_poly.pdbx_seq_one_letter_code
_entity_poly.pdbx_strand_id
1 'polypeptide(L)'
;MLHDRDARTLARLRARQRWLLAAGALLFVLGAAYMFWAVGRLHSTPAAAEAGAFDRPIAGLARLVVAVEQRLSRAEPVTSLERSLLAELRAQVDLTGRLLLLVLRLLMGSVVATAGLGLLSTTFAQRPLLDIFRRLGA
;
A
#
# COMPACT_ATOMS: atom_id res chain seq x y z
N MET A 1 43.42 23.12 3.76
CA MET A 1 42.36 23.13 4.79
C MET A 1 40.93 23.20 4.23
N LEU A 2 40.61 23.93 3.14
CA LEU A 2 39.28 23.85 2.51
C LEU A 2 38.98 22.44 1.95
N HIS A 3 39.95 21.84 1.26
CA HIS A 3 39.86 20.49 0.68
C HIS A 3 39.43 19.39 1.68
N ASP A 4 39.97 19.38 2.90
CA ASP A 4 39.63 18.37 3.92
C ASP A 4 38.24 18.57 4.54
N ARG A 5 37.71 19.80 4.52
CA ARG A 5 36.33 20.08 4.93
C ARG A 5 35.37 19.61 3.84
N ASP A 6 35.69 19.84 2.58
CA ASP A 6 34.86 19.42 1.44
C ASP A 6 34.80 17.88 1.32
N ALA A 7 35.94 17.20 1.47
CA ALA A 7 36.01 15.73 1.47
C ALA A 7 35.17 15.09 2.59
N ARG A 8 35.22 15.64 3.81
CA ARG A 8 34.39 15.18 4.94
C ARG A 8 32.91 15.47 4.74
N THR A 9 32.56 16.49 3.98
CA THR A 9 31.18 16.87 3.70
C THR A 9 30.60 15.97 2.60
N LEU A 10 31.38 15.69 1.55
CA LEU A 10 31.07 14.72 0.51
C LEU A 10 30.92 13.28 1.05
N ALA A 11 31.77 12.87 1.98
CA ALA A 11 31.67 11.55 2.62
C ALA A 11 30.37 11.39 3.43
N ARG A 12 29.98 12.43 4.18
CA ARG A 12 28.71 12.46 4.91
C ARG A 12 27.50 12.44 3.98
N LEU A 13 27.55 13.21 2.89
CA LEU A 13 26.50 13.21 1.86
C LEU A 13 26.34 11.83 1.21
N ARG A 14 27.44 11.18 0.84
CA ARG A 14 27.41 9.80 0.30
C ARG A 14 26.84 8.79 1.29
N ALA A 15 27.22 8.86 2.56
CA ALA A 15 26.66 7.99 3.59
C ALA A 15 25.14 8.17 3.70
N ARG A 16 24.66 9.42 3.75
CA ARG A 16 23.23 9.75 3.78
C ARG A 16 22.50 9.30 2.50
N GLN A 17 23.15 9.43 1.34
CA GLN A 17 22.60 9.00 0.05
C GLN A 17 22.36 7.49 0.00
N ARG A 18 23.29 6.68 0.54
CA ARG A 18 23.13 5.22 0.63
C ARG A 18 21.94 4.84 1.51
N TRP A 19 21.74 5.55 2.63
CA TRP A 19 20.57 5.35 3.48
C TRP A 19 19.27 5.75 2.79
N LEU A 20 19.25 6.84 2.03
CA LEU A 20 18.08 7.27 1.26
C LEU A 20 17.73 6.27 0.14
N LEU A 21 18.74 5.72 -0.56
CA LEU A 21 18.52 4.65 -1.53
C LEU A 21 17.93 3.40 -0.87
N ALA A 22 18.50 2.96 0.25
CA ALA A 22 18.01 1.81 0.98
C ALA A 22 16.57 2.03 1.47
N ALA A 23 16.27 3.21 2.01
CA ALA A 23 14.93 3.58 2.46
C ALA A 23 13.93 3.63 1.30
N GLY A 24 14.30 4.24 0.16
CA GLY A 24 13.45 4.31 -1.03
C GLY A 24 13.16 2.94 -1.63
N ALA A 25 14.19 2.08 -1.74
CA ALA A 25 14.04 0.70 -2.19
C ALA A 25 13.15 -0.11 -1.25
N LEU A 26 13.37 0.02 0.06
CA LEU A 26 12.57 -0.66 1.07
C LEU A 26 11.10 -0.24 1.00
N LEU A 27 10.81 1.05 0.92
CA LEU A 27 9.44 1.56 0.78
C LEU A 27 8.78 1.06 -0.50
N PHE A 28 9.49 1.07 -1.63
CA PHE A 28 8.98 0.56 -2.89
C PHE A 28 8.61 -0.92 -2.79
N VAL A 29 9.50 -1.75 -2.25
CA VAL A 29 9.28 -3.20 -2.07
C VAL A 29 8.11 -3.46 -1.11
N LEU A 30 8.05 -2.74 0.01
CA LEU A 30 6.96 -2.88 0.98
C LEU A 30 5.61 -2.49 0.37
N GLY A 31 5.54 -1.38 -0.37
CA GLY A 31 4.33 -0.96 -1.06
C GLY A 31 3.88 -1.99 -2.11
N ALA A 32 4.81 -2.50 -2.93
CA ALA A 32 4.53 -3.53 -3.93
C ALA A 32 4.08 -4.86 -3.32
N ALA A 33 4.78 -5.32 -2.27
CA ALA A 33 4.41 -6.54 -1.55
C ALA A 33 3.03 -6.42 -0.90
N TYR A 34 2.71 -5.25 -0.35
CA TYR A 34 1.39 -4.99 0.23
C TYR A 34 0.27 -5.03 -0.82
N MET A 35 0.49 -4.41 -1.99
CA MET A 35 -0.48 -4.47 -3.09
C MET A 35 -0.67 -5.90 -3.60
N PHE A 36 0.41 -6.67 -3.76
CA PHE A 36 0.35 -8.07 -4.17
C PHE A 36 -0.43 -8.92 -3.16
N TRP A 37 -0.13 -8.74 -1.86
CA TRP A 37 -0.87 -9.39 -0.79
C TRP A 37 -2.37 -9.04 -0.83
N ALA A 38 -2.72 -7.77 -1.04
CA ALA A 38 -4.11 -7.32 -1.12
C ALA A 38 -4.88 -7.96 -2.29
N VAL A 39 -4.24 -8.07 -3.47
CA VAL A 39 -4.82 -8.75 -4.64
C VAL A 39 -5.03 -10.25 -4.38
N GLY A 40 -4.08 -10.90 -3.72
CA GLY A 40 -4.22 -12.31 -3.31
C GLY A 40 -5.42 -12.55 -2.41
N ARG A 41 -5.75 -11.58 -1.54
CA ARG A 41 -6.91 -11.67 -0.64
C ARG A 41 -8.26 -11.51 -1.33
N LEU A 42 -8.35 -10.77 -2.43
CA LEU A 42 -9.61 -10.54 -3.17
C LEU A 42 -10.37 -11.84 -3.47
N HIS A 43 -9.65 -12.87 -3.92
CA HIS A 43 -10.24 -14.15 -4.31
C HIS A 43 -10.40 -15.11 -3.13
N SER A 44 -9.46 -15.07 -2.18
CA SER A 44 -9.33 -16.08 -1.12
C SER A 44 -10.12 -15.75 0.14
N THR A 45 -10.56 -14.50 0.32
CA THR A 45 -11.14 -14.03 1.59
C THR A 45 -12.48 -13.32 1.39
N PRO A 46 -13.55 -13.79 2.05
CA PRO A 46 -14.81 -13.06 2.15
C PRO A 46 -14.65 -11.71 2.86
N ALA A 47 -15.40 -10.69 2.46
CA ALA A 47 -15.28 -9.35 3.04
C ALA A 47 -15.51 -9.36 4.57
N ALA A 48 -16.42 -10.20 5.07
CA ALA A 48 -16.66 -10.33 6.51
C ALA A 48 -15.45 -10.84 7.30
N ALA A 49 -14.64 -11.71 6.70
CA ALA A 49 -13.43 -12.26 7.32
C ALA A 49 -12.25 -11.27 7.33
N GLU A 50 -12.36 -10.16 6.59
CA GLU A 50 -11.34 -9.11 6.55
C GLU A 50 -11.29 -8.25 7.83
N ALA A 51 -12.30 -8.34 8.70
CA ALA A 51 -12.34 -7.60 9.96
C ALA A 51 -11.18 -7.95 10.93
N GLY A 52 -10.55 -9.11 10.74
CA GLY A 52 -9.38 -9.56 11.52
C GLY A 52 -8.03 -9.29 10.87
N ALA A 53 -7.98 -8.60 9.73
CA ALA A 53 -6.73 -8.36 9.01
C ALA A 53 -5.79 -7.40 9.79
N PHE A 54 -4.48 -7.51 9.52
CA PHE A 54 -3.45 -6.77 10.26
C PHE A 54 -3.51 -5.26 10.01
N ASP A 55 -4.05 -4.84 8.86
CA ASP A 55 -4.28 -3.46 8.46
C ASP A 55 -5.51 -2.87 9.17
N ARG A 56 -5.48 -2.84 10.51
CA ARG A 56 -6.58 -2.43 11.41
C ARG A 56 -7.45 -1.25 10.94
N PRO A 57 -6.92 -0.12 10.44
CA PRO A 57 -7.79 0.99 9.99
C PRO A 57 -8.63 0.63 8.76
N ILE A 58 -8.07 -0.14 7.81
CA ILE A 58 -8.79 -0.58 6.62
C ILE A 58 -9.69 -1.78 6.96
N ALA A 59 -9.17 -2.75 7.73
CA ALA A 59 -9.94 -3.87 8.25
C ALA A 59 -11.16 -3.44 9.08
N GLY A 60 -11.07 -2.29 9.77
CA GLY A 60 -12.19 -1.69 10.49
C GLY A 60 -13.40 -1.39 9.60
N LEU A 61 -13.18 -1.08 8.32
CA LEU A 61 -14.26 -0.84 7.35
C LEU A 61 -14.96 -2.12 6.91
N ALA A 62 -14.32 -3.28 7.04
CA ALA A 62 -14.97 -4.56 6.82
C ALA A 62 -16.16 -4.77 7.78
N ARG A 63 -16.14 -4.12 8.96
CA ARG A 63 -17.27 -4.14 9.91
C ARG A 63 -18.54 -3.52 9.33
N LEU A 64 -18.42 -2.58 8.38
CA LEU A 64 -19.59 -2.03 7.67
C LEU A 64 -20.25 -3.11 6.82
N VAL A 65 -19.44 -3.91 6.11
CA VAL A 65 -19.94 -5.02 5.31
C VAL A 65 -20.60 -6.07 6.20
N VAL A 66 -19.95 -6.42 7.32
CA VAL A 66 -20.52 -7.33 8.34
C VAL A 66 -21.86 -6.81 8.86
N ALA A 67 -21.97 -5.52 9.15
CA ALA A 67 -23.21 -4.93 9.65
C ALA A 67 -24.35 -4.99 8.61
N VAL A 68 -24.04 -4.80 7.32
CA VAL A 68 -25.02 -4.94 6.23
C VAL A 68 -25.43 -6.41 6.07
N GLU A 69 -24.46 -7.32 6.06
CA GLU A 69 -24.71 -8.76 5.97
C GLU A 69 -25.57 -9.28 7.13
N GLN A 70 -25.32 -8.80 8.35
CA GLN A 70 -26.15 -9.12 9.53
C GLN A 70 -27.58 -8.59 9.42
N ARG A 71 -27.82 -7.48 8.70
CA ARG A 71 -29.18 -7.00 8.43
C ARG A 71 -29.87 -7.91 7.41
N LEU A 72 -29.15 -8.32 6.37
CA LEU A 72 -29.66 -9.24 5.34
C LEU A 72 -29.87 -10.67 5.88
N SER A 73 -29.14 -11.08 6.91
CA SER A 73 -29.33 -12.40 7.53
C SER A 73 -30.59 -12.49 8.38
N ARG A 74 -31.13 -11.35 8.84
CA ARG A 74 -32.38 -11.27 9.62
C ARG A 74 -33.64 -11.20 8.77
N ALA A 75 -33.50 -10.99 7.45
CA ALA A 75 -34.65 -11.01 6.55
C ALA A 75 -35.07 -12.46 6.28
N GLU A 76 -36.32 -12.79 6.58
CA GLU A 76 -36.93 -14.09 6.29
C GLU A 76 -37.72 -14.00 4.97
N PRO A 77 -37.22 -14.59 3.87
CA PRO A 77 -37.90 -14.54 2.59
C PRO A 77 -39.10 -15.51 2.58
N VAL A 78 -40.27 -14.98 2.24
CA VAL A 78 -41.54 -15.73 2.19
C VAL A 78 -41.70 -16.43 0.84
N THR A 79 -41.19 -15.81 -0.23
CA THR A 79 -41.32 -16.34 -1.61
C THR A 79 -40.01 -16.88 -2.18
N SER A 80 -40.10 -17.68 -3.26
CA SER A 80 -38.92 -18.20 -3.97
C SER A 80 -38.13 -17.09 -4.67
N LEU A 81 -38.81 -16.06 -5.17
CA LEU A 81 -38.20 -14.88 -5.79
C LEU A 81 -37.45 -14.02 -4.76
N GLU A 82 -38.02 -13.82 -3.58
CA GLU A 82 -37.32 -13.15 -2.46
C GLU A 82 -36.06 -13.90 -2.04
N ARG A 83 -36.10 -15.24 -2.01
CA ARG A 83 -34.91 -16.06 -1.74
C ARG A 83 -33.80 -15.83 -2.77
N SER A 84 -34.13 -15.81 -4.06
CA SER A 84 -33.13 -15.55 -5.10
C SER A 84 -32.58 -14.13 -5.05
N LEU A 85 -33.44 -13.13 -4.84
CA LEU A 85 -33.02 -11.73 -4.73
C LEU A 85 -32.11 -11.52 -3.52
N LEU A 86 -32.43 -12.14 -2.39
CA LEU A 86 -31.65 -12.01 -1.17
C LEU A 86 -30.28 -12.70 -1.30
N ALA A 87 -30.22 -13.85 -1.99
CA ALA A 87 -28.95 -14.51 -2.32
C ALA A 87 -28.07 -13.63 -3.23
N GLU A 88 -28.66 -13.02 -4.26
CA GLU A 88 -27.95 -12.09 -5.15
C GLU A 88 -27.46 -10.85 -4.40
N LEU A 89 -28.30 -10.27 -3.53
CA LEU A 89 -27.93 -9.12 -2.71
C LEU A 89 -26.76 -9.41 -1.78
N ARG A 90 -26.72 -10.61 -1.17
CA ARG A 90 -25.58 -11.05 -0.34
C ARG A 90 -24.30 -11.17 -1.18
N ALA A 91 -24.38 -11.76 -2.37
CA ALA A 91 -23.24 -11.88 -3.28
C ALA A 91 -22.71 -10.50 -3.70
N GLN A 92 -23.60 -9.57 -4.02
CA GLN A 92 -23.22 -8.20 -4.37
C GLN A 92 -22.60 -7.44 -3.21
N VAL A 93 -23.15 -7.56 -1.99
CA VAL A 93 -22.58 -6.92 -0.80
C VAL A 93 -21.18 -7.45 -0.49
N ASP A 94 -20.97 -8.75 -0.57
CA ASP A 94 -19.64 -9.36 -0.38
C ASP A 94 -18.65 -8.89 -1.46
N LEU A 95 -19.02 -8.97 -2.73
CA LEU A 95 -18.16 -8.55 -3.85
C LEU A 95 -17.81 -7.06 -3.76
N THR A 96 -18.80 -6.20 -3.49
CA THR A 96 -18.60 -4.76 -3.32
C THR A 96 -17.70 -4.47 -2.11
N GLY A 97 -17.92 -5.17 -1.00
CA GLY A 97 -17.08 -5.07 0.19
C GLY A 97 -15.62 -5.43 -0.09
N ARG A 98 -15.38 -6.54 -0.80
CA ARG A 98 -14.03 -6.96 -1.19
C ARG A 98 -13.35 -5.95 -2.11
N LEU A 99 -14.07 -5.43 -3.12
CA LEU A 99 -13.55 -4.42 -4.03
C LEU A 99 -13.21 -3.11 -3.32
N LEU A 100 -14.09 -2.63 -2.43
CA LEU A 100 -13.84 -1.43 -1.64
C LEU A 100 -12.55 -1.55 -0.80
N LEU A 101 -12.41 -2.66 -0.08
CA LEU A 101 -11.22 -2.93 0.72
C LEU A 101 -9.97 -3.04 -0.16
N LEU A 102 -10.06 -3.71 -1.31
CA LEU A 102 -8.97 -3.79 -2.27
C LEU A 102 -8.53 -2.40 -2.75
N VAL A 103 -9.47 -1.55 -3.16
CA VAL A 103 -9.16 -0.19 -3.65
C VAL A 103 -8.44 0.62 -2.58
N LEU A 104 -8.91 0.58 -1.32
CA LEU A 104 -8.22 1.27 -0.23
C LEU A 104 -6.79 0.74 -0.01
N ARG A 105 -6.61 -0.57 -0.05
CA ARG A 105 -5.29 -1.20 0.10
C ARG A 105 -4.35 -0.83 -1.05
N LEU A 106 -4.85 -0.82 -2.28
CA LEU A 106 -4.10 -0.41 -3.47
C LEU A 106 -3.73 1.07 -3.41
N LEU A 107 -4.65 1.95 -2.98
CA LEU A 107 -4.35 3.36 -2.75
C LEU A 107 -3.22 3.52 -1.74
N MET A 108 -3.32 2.88 -0.57
CA MET A 108 -2.28 2.96 0.45
C MET A 108 -0.94 2.41 -0.03
N GLY A 109 -0.95 1.23 -0.66
CA GLY A 109 0.25 0.60 -1.23
C GLY A 109 0.89 1.44 -2.34
N SER A 110 0.09 2.07 -3.19
CA SER A 110 0.57 2.95 -4.25
C SER A 110 1.21 4.23 -3.71
N VAL A 111 0.67 4.84 -2.65
CA VAL A 111 1.28 6.01 -1.99
C VAL A 111 2.67 5.64 -1.45
N VAL A 112 2.77 4.51 -0.75
CA VAL A 112 4.04 4.03 -0.19
C VAL A 112 5.05 3.70 -1.31
N ALA A 113 4.60 3.00 -2.36
CA ALA A 113 5.45 2.65 -3.49
C ALA A 113 5.93 3.89 -4.26
N THR A 114 5.05 4.87 -4.48
CA THR A 114 5.36 6.13 -5.16
C THR A 114 6.32 6.98 -4.34
N ALA A 115 6.16 7.04 -3.01
CA ALA A 115 7.12 7.70 -2.13
C ALA A 115 8.51 7.04 -2.22
N GLY A 116 8.56 5.70 -2.25
CA GLY A 116 9.78 4.95 -2.47
C GLY A 116 10.45 5.27 -3.82
N LEU A 117 9.67 5.28 -4.90
CA LEU A 117 10.14 5.69 -6.23
C LEU A 117 10.62 7.13 -6.28
N GLY A 118 9.93 8.06 -5.61
CA GLY A 118 10.34 9.47 -5.52
C GLY A 118 11.69 9.61 -4.81
N LEU A 119 11.91 8.90 -3.71
CA LEU A 119 13.20 8.86 -3.02
C LEU A 119 14.30 8.26 -3.90
N LEU A 120 14.02 7.16 -4.60
CA LEU A 120 14.98 6.58 -5.53
C LEU A 120 15.33 7.56 -6.65
N SER A 121 14.32 8.13 -7.31
CA SER A 121 14.47 9.07 -8.43
C SER A 121 15.30 10.30 -8.04
N THR A 122 14.95 10.96 -6.93
CA THR A 122 15.71 12.10 -6.41
C THR A 122 17.15 11.73 -6.10
N THR A 123 17.37 10.53 -5.55
CA THR A 123 18.70 10.07 -5.21
C THR A 123 19.55 9.72 -6.43
N PHE A 124 18.94 9.17 -7.49
CA PHE A 124 19.61 8.92 -8.77
C PHE A 124 19.92 10.22 -9.51
N ALA A 125 19.00 11.19 -9.51
CA ALA A 125 19.21 12.50 -10.12
C ALA A 125 20.38 13.28 -9.48
N GLN A 126 20.65 13.05 -8.19
CA GLN A 126 21.77 13.66 -7.47
C GLN A 126 23.13 13.01 -7.74
N ARG A 127 23.19 11.78 -8.29
CA ARG A 127 24.46 11.09 -8.60
C ARG A 127 25.38 11.85 -9.57
N PRO A 128 24.92 12.34 -10.74
CA PRO A 128 25.79 13.06 -11.67
C PRO A 128 26.34 14.37 -11.08
N LEU A 129 25.54 15.08 -10.28
CA LEU A 129 25.99 16.31 -9.60
C LEU A 129 27.12 16.02 -8.61
N LEU A 130 27.01 14.95 -7.82
CA LEU A 130 28.06 14.54 -6.88
C LEU A 130 29.33 14.09 -7.58
N ASP A 131 29.22 13.52 -8.79
CA ASP A 131 30.37 13.10 -9.59
C ASP A 131 31.10 14.30 -10.22
N ILE A 132 30.36 15.35 -10.61
CA ILE A 132 30.92 16.64 -11.04
C ILE A 132 31.71 17.31 -9.90
N PHE A 133 31.12 17.38 -8.69
CA PHE A 133 31.84 17.91 -7.51
C PHE A 133 33.10 17.11 -7.17
N ARG A 134 33.07 15.79 -7.38
CA ARG A 134 34.25 14.93 -7.19
C ARG A 134 35.36 15.21 -8.22
N ARG A 135 35.00 15.54 -9.47
CA ARG A 135 35.97 15.90 -10.52
C ARG A 135 36.54 17.30 -10.36
N LEU A 136 35.78 18.23 -9.77
CA LEU A 136 36.20 19.61 -9.52
C LEU A 136 36.98 19.78 -8.21
N GLY A 137 36.77 18.89 -7.24
CA GLY A 137 37.46 18.88 -5.95
C GLY A 137 38.64 17.89 -5.86
N ALA A 138 39.08 17.34 -6.99
CA ALA A 138 40.31 16.56 -7.14
C ALA A 138 41.30 17.37 -7.98
#